data_AF-A0A0U5NMX8-F1
#
_entry.id   AF-A0A0U5NMX8-F1
#
_cell.length_a   1.000
_cell.length_b   1.000
_cell.length_c   1.000
_cell.angle_alpha   90.00
_cell.angle_beta   90.00
_cell.angle_gamma   90.00
#
_symmetry.space_group_name_H-M   'P 1'
#
loop_
_entity.id
_entity.type
_entity.pdbx_description
1 polymer ?
#
loop_
_entity_poly.entity_id
_entity_poly.type
_entity_poly.pdbx_seq_one_letter_code
_entity_poly.pdbx_strand_id
1 'polypeptide(L)'
;MQKVIENATLKIVQAMDKNRKAYNEARDWLNDTGYYRYQKKMDKLDGEYEELQAFLHIEEKVEVQPETIRECDELKRTLSNIKSKWNYLKADMPVSADTIGLDDLLRDVQ
;
A
#
# COMPACT_ATOMS: atom_id res chain seq x y z
N MET A 1 31.52 -4.98 -1.75
CA MET A 1 30.24 -4.42 -1.27
C MET A 1 29.06 -5.32 -1.59
N GLN A 2 28.84 -5.72 -2.86
CA GLN A 2 27.75 -6.63 -3.25
C GLN A 2 27.67 -7.94 -2.43
N LYS A 3 28.76 -8.70 -2.31
CA LYS A 3 28.79 -9.95 -1.52
C LYS A 3 28.48 -9.77 -0.02
N VAL A 4 28.72 -8.58 0.54
CA VAL A 4 28.44 -8.29 1.95
C VAL A 4 26.95 -8.01 2.15
N ILE A 5 26.34 -7.30 1.20
CA ILE A 5 24.91 -7.02 1.16
C ILE A 5 24.13 -8.32 0.96
N GLU A 6 24.52 -9.16 0.01
CA GLU A 6 23.92 -10.49 -0.23
C GLU A 6 23.99 -11.40 1.02
N ASN A 7 25.13 -11.39 1.73
CA ASN A 7 25.26 -12.15 2.98
C ASN A 7 24.38 -11.58 4.10
N ALA A 8 24.13 -10.27 4.12
CA ALA A 8 23.25 -9.65 5.11
C ALA A 8 21.78 -9.97 4.83
N THR A 9 21.34 -9.88 3.56
CA THR A 9 19.97 -10.24 3.16
C THR A 9 19.68 -11.72 3.42
N LEU A 10 20.61 -12.62 3.10
CA LEU A 10 20.48 -14.05 3.42
C LEU A 10 20.31 -14.30 4.92
N LYS A 11 21.02 -13.58 5.78
CA LYS A 11 20.88 -13.70 7.24
C LYS A 11 19.51 -13.20 7.73
N ILE A 12 19.00 -12.12 7.14
CA ILE A 12 17.66 -11.59 7.46
C ILE A 12 16.59 -12.60 7.04
N VAL A 13 16.66 -13.15 5.83
CA VAL A 13 15.73 -14.19 5.36
C VAL A 13 15.76 -15.42 6.27
N GLN A 14 16.95 -15.90 6.66
CA GLN A 14 17.07 -17.00 7.62
C GLN A 14 16.47 -16.68 9.00
N ALA A 15 16.56 -15.43 9.46
CA ALA A 15 15.95 -14.99 10.71
C ALA A 15 14.41 -14.95 10.60
N MET A 16 13.88 -14.49 9.45
CA MET A 16 12.44 -14.50 9.16
C MET A 16 11.86 -15.92 9.11
N ASP A 17 12.58 -16.86 8.50
CA ASP A 17 12.17 -18.27 8.48
C ASP A 17 12.12 -18.89 9.89
N LYS A 18 13.11 -18.57 10.73
CA LYS A 18 13.13 -19.01 12.13
C LYS A 18 11.98 -18.42 12.93
N ASN A 19 11.68 -17.14 12.72
CA ASN A 19 10.55 -16.47 13.35
C ASN A 19 9.23 -17.15 12.97
N ARG A 20 9.00 -17.44 11.68
CA ARG A 20 7.76 -18.10 11.22
C ARG A 20 7.60 -19.52 11.75
N LYS A 21 8.69 -20.26 11.91
CA LYS A 21 8.65 -21.57 12.60
C LYS A 21 8.22 -21.42 14.06
N ALA A 22 8.84 -20.50 14.80
CA ALA A 22 8.48 -20.24 16.19
C ALA A 22 7.04 -19.73 16.37
N TYR A 23 6.52 -18.99 15.38
CA TYR A 23 5.14 -18.52 15.34
C TYR A 23 4.18 -19.67 15.16
N ASN A 24 4.44 -20.56 14.18
CA ASN A 24 3.60 -21.73 13.95
C ASN A 24 3.59 -22.66 15.15
N GLU A 25 4.74 -22.89 15.79
CA GLU A 25 4.79 -23.64 17.05
C GLU A 25 3.92 -22.96 18.12
N ALA A 26 4.04 -21.64 18.32
CA ALA A 26 3.23 -20.91 19.29
C ALA A 26 1.73 -21.01 18.97
N ARG A 27 1.35 -21.00 17.69
CA ARG A 27 -0.02 -21.19 17.23
C ARG A 27 -0.54 -22.59 17.54
N ASP A 28 0.27 -23.62 17.33
CA ASP A 28 -0.09 -25.00 17.66
C ASP A 28 -0.31 -25.14 19.18
N TRP A 29 0.61 -24.58 19.98
CA TRP A 29 0.45 -24.54 21.43
C TRP A 29 -0.79 -23.74 21.88
N LEU A 30 -1.13 -22.65 21.18
CA LEU A 30 -2.34 -21.89 21.46
C LEU A 30 -3.59 -22.71 21.14
N ASN A 31 -3.61 -23.44 20.03
CA ASN A 31 -4.71 -24.32 19.66
C ASN A 31 -4.88 -25.46 20.65
N ASP A 32 -3.78 -26.04 21.12
CA ASP A 32 -3.79 -27.17 22.07
C ASP A 32 -4.19 -26.74 23.49
N THR A 33 -3.72 -25.58 23.95
CA THR A 33 -3.86 -25.17 25.37
C THR A 33 -4.84 -24.01 25.60
N GLY A 34 -5.13 -23.21 24.58
CA GLY A 34 -5.90 -21.97 24.70
C GLY A 34 -5.23 -20.87 25.52
N TYR A 35 -3.97 -21.03 25.94
CA TYR A 35 -3.34 -20.07 26.85
C TYR A 35 -2.92 -18.79 26.15
N TYR A 36 -3.41 -17.67 26.67
CA TYR A 36 -3.11 -16.31 26.20
C TYR A 36 -1.61 -15.99 26.10
N ARG A 37 -0.74 -16.68 26.88
CA ARG A 37 0.71 -16.53 26.76
C ARG A 37 1.24 -16.83 25.36
N TYR A 38 0.61 -17.76 24.64
CA TYR A 38 1.00 -18.13 23.28
C TYR A 38 0.52 -17.09 22.27
N GLN A 39 -0.64 -16.48 22.48
CA GLN A 39 -1.08 -15.31 21.71
C GLN A 39 -0.09 -14.15 21.86
N LYS A 40 0.32 -13.80 23.09
CA LYS A 40 1.35 -12.76 23.31
C LYS A 40 2.68 -13.09 22.62
N LYS A 41 3.05 -14.37 22.58
CA LYS A 41 4.25 -14.84 21.88
C LYS A 41 4.11 -14.66 20.36
N MET A 42 2.94 -14.98 19.81
CA MET A 42 2.61 -14.76 18.39
C MET A 42 2.67 -13.27 18.04
N ASP A 43 2.04 -12.40 18.83
CA ASP A 43 2.04 -10.94 18.59
C ASP A 43 3.47 -10.36 18.57
N LYS A 44 4.33 -10.84 19.49
CA LYS A 44 5.75 -10.45 19.52
C LYS A 44 6.51 -10.92 18.28
N LEU A 45 6.27 -12.15 17.85
CA LEU A 45 6.91 -12.73 16.68
C LEU A 45 6.46 -12.04 15.40
N ASP A 46 5.19 -11.66 15.29
CA ASP A 46 4.70 -10.86 14.16
C ASP A 46 5.37 -9.49 14.11
N GLY A 47 5.49 -8.78 15.24
CA GLY A 47 6.22 -7.51 15.30
C GLY A 47 7.69 -7.64 14.87
N GLU A 48 8.38 -8.68 15.37
CA GLU A 48 9.77 -8.97 14.94
C GLU A 48 9.86 -9.30 13.44
N TYR A 49 8.86 -9.98 12.88
CA TYR A 49 8.82 -10.29 11.44
C TYR A 49 8.61 -9.03 10.60
N GLU A 50 7.70 -8.15 11.02
CA GLU A 50 7.46 -6.86 10.36
C GLU A 50 8.71 -5.97 10.38
N GLU A 51 9.45 -5.94 11.49
CA GLU A 51 10.74 -5.23 11.56
C GLU A 51 11.76 -5.81 10.56
N LEU A 52 11.93 -7.13 10.54
CA LEU A 52 12.84 -7.81 9.60
C LEU A 52 12.42 -7.60 8.13
N GLN A 53 11.12 -7.64 7.86
CA GLN A 53 10.56 -7.37 6.55
C GLN A 53 10.82 -5.92 6.14
N ALA A 54 10.61 -4.96 7.04
CA ALA A 54 10.93 -3.56 6.79
C ALA A 54 12.42 -3.40 6.41
N PHE A 55 13.35 -4.07 7.09
CA PHE A 55 14.77 -4.03 6.72
C PHE A 55 15.07 -4.52 5.29
N LEU A 56 14.31 -5.48 4.77
CA LEU A 56 14.45 -5.92 3.38
C LEU A 56 13.81 -4.94 2.38
N HIS A 57 12.72 -4.28 2.76
CA HIS A 57 11.99 -3.34 1.90
C HIS A 57 12.41 -1.87 2.06
N ILE A 58 13.46 -1.55 2.84
CA ILE A 58 14.04 -0.18 2.90
C ILE A 58 14.52 0.31 1.50
N GLU A 59 14.65 -0.57 0.52
CA GLU A 59 15.02 -0.24 -0.87
C GLU A 59 13.86 -0.25 -1.88
N GLU A 60 12.61 -0.53 -1.49
CA GLU A 60 11.44 -0.18 -2.32
C GLU A 60 10.91 1.21 -1.91
N LYS A 61 11.78 2.22 -1.99
CA LYS A 61 11.26 3.51 -2.44
C LYS A 61 10.71 3.21 -3.81
N VAL A 62 9.37 3.21 -3.95
CA VAL A 62 8.73 3.29 -5.25
C VAL A 62 9.33 4.53 -5.90
N GLU A 63 10.35 4.35 -6.74
CA GLU A 63 10.80 5.37 -7.67
C GLU A 63 9.64 5.55 -8.63
N VAL A 64 8.65 6.33 -8.21
CA VAL A 64 7.65 6.86 -9.13
C VAL A 64 8.47 7.66 -10.11
N GLN A 65 8.61 7.15 -11.33
CA GLN A 65 9.44 7.78 -12.34
C GLN A 65 8.94 9.23 -12.48
N PRO A 66 9.84 10.22 -12.57
CA PRO A 66 9.43 11.62 -12.69
C PRO A 66 8.50 11.85 -13.89
N GLU A 67 8.59 11.00 -14.92
CA GLU A 67 7.67 10.89 -16.04
C GLU A 67 6.24 10.54 -15.60
N THR A 68 6.06 9.54 -14.72
CA THR A 68 4.74 9.14 -14.22
C THR A 68 4.08 10.24 -13.36
N ILE A 69 4.89 10.99 -12.60
CA ILE A 69 4.40 12.15 -11.84
C ILE A 69 3.93 13.26 -12.80
N ARG A 70 4.73 13.54 -13.85
CA ARG A 70 4.37 14.53 -14.88
C ARG A 70 3.09 14.14 -15.61
N GLU A 71 2.95 12.88 -16.01
CA GLU A 71 1.74 12.38 -16.67
C GLU A 71 0.51 12.53 -15.77
N CYS A 72 0.64 12.20 -14.47
CA CYS A 72 -0.45 12.40 -13.51
C CYS A 72 -0.84 13.89 -13.36
N ASP A 73 0.14 14.79 -13.35
CA ASP A 73 -0.12 16.23 -13.27
C ASP A 73 -0.78 16.78 -14.54
N GLU A 74 -0.38 16.30 -15.71
CA GLU A 74 -1.02 16.63 -16.99
C GLU A 74 -2.47 16.12 -17.04
N LEU A 75 -2.72 14.88 -16.60
CA LEU A 75 -4.06 14.31 -16.50
C LEU A 75 -4.95 15.10 -15.52
N LYS A 76 -4.41 15.52 -14.37
CA LYS A 76 -5.16 16.38 -13.43
C LYS A 76 -5.52 17.72 -14.05
N ARG A 77 -4.59 18.36 -14.76
CA ARG A 77 -4.84 19.65 -15.45
C ARG A 77 -5.90 19.50 -16.54
N THR A 78 -5.84 18.45 -17.33
CA THR A 78 -6.82 18.18 -18.37
C THR A 78 -8.21 17.92 -17.79
N LEU A 79 -8.33 17.16 -16.71
CA LEU A 79 -9.59 16.96 -15.99
C LEU A 79 -10.17 18.27 -15.42
N SER A 80 -9.34 19.12 -14.81
CA SER A 80 -9.78 20.42 -14.28
C SER A 80 -10.27 21.36 -15.41
N ASN A 81 -9.62 21.32 -16.57
CA ASN A 81 -10.07 22.01 -17.78
C ASN A 81 -11.41 21.47 -18.31
N ILE A 82 -11.60 20.14 -18.30
CA ILE A 82 -12.86 19.50 -18.71
C ILE A 82 -13.99 19.92 -17.76
N LYS A 83 -13.76 19.90 -16.44
CA LYS A 83 -14.73 20.37 -15.44
C LYS A 83 -15.12 21.81 -15.66
N SER A 84 -14.15 22.68 -15.91
CA SER A 84 -14.42 24.09 -16.20
C SER A 84 -15.31 24.25 -17.44
N LYS A 85 -14.99 23.56 -18.54
CA LYS A 85 -15.81 23.58 -19.77
C LYS A 85 -17.20 22.97 -19.56
N TRP A 86 -17.29 21.89 -18.79
CA TRP A 86 -18.55 21.25 -18.42
C TRP A 86 -19.46 22.23 -17.67
N ASN A 87 -18.94 22.96 -16.68
CA ASN A 87 -19.70 23.96 -15.94
C ASN A 87 -20.28 25.05 -16.84
N TYR A 88 -19.53 25.48 -17.87
CA TYR A 88 -20.04 26.41 -18.87
C TYR A 88 -21.13 25.80 -19.75
N LEU A 89 -20.91 24.60 -20.28
CA LEU A 89 -21.86 23.93 -21.19
C LEU A 89 -23.16 23.51 -20.49
N LYS A 90 -23.06 23.08 -19.23
CA LYS A 90 -24.21 22.63 -18.44
C LYS A 90 -25.24 23.75 -18.26
N ALA A 91 -24.84 25.02 -18.22
CA ALA A 91 -25.75 26.14 -18.09
C ALA A 91 -26.80 26.19 -19.22
N ASP A 92 -26.45 25.70 -20.40
CA ASP A 92 -27.31 25.67 -21.58
C ASP A 92 -28.03 24.33 -21.78
N MET A 93 -27.78 23.33 -20.92
CA MET A 93 -28.34 21.99 -21.04
C MET A 93 -29.47 21.72 -20.03
N PRO A 94 -30.53 20.99 -20.43
CA PRO A 94 -31.57 20.58 -19.50
C PRO A 94 -31.02 19.60 -18.47
N VAL A 95 -31.54 19.67 -17.24
CA VAL A 95 -31.18 18.71 -16.18
C VAL A 95 -31.66 17.31 -16.58
N SER A 96 -30.70 16.43 -16.82
CA SER A 96 -30.88 15.02 -17.16
C SER A 96 -30.01 14.12 -16.29
N ALA A 97 -30.29 12.81 -16.31
CA ALA A 97 -29.45 11.82 -15.63
C ALA A 97 -27.98 11.93 -16.04
N ASP A 98 -27.69 12.22 -17.32
CA ASP A 98 -26.33 12.37 -17.83
C ASP A 98 -25.65 13.63 -17.29
N THR A 99 -26.39 14.74 -17.15
CA THR A 99 -25.82 15.97 -16.56
C THR A 99 -25.49 15.79 -15.09
N ILE A 100 -26.32 15.06 -14.34
CA ILE A 100 -26.11 14.76 -12.93
C ILE A 100 -24.94 13.78 -12.78
N GLY A 101 -24.87 12.75 -13.61
CA GLY A 101 -23.77 11.78 -13.59
C GLY A 101 -22.41 12.42 -13.89
N LEU A 102 -22.36 13.38 -14.83
CA LEU A 102 -21.14 14.13 -15.12
C LEU A 102 -20.73 15.06 -13.98
N ASP A 103 -21.68 15.69 -13.28
CA ASP A 103 -21.37 16.47 -12.08
C ASP A 103 -20.79 15.62 -10.96
N ASP A 104 -21.37 14.45 -10.73
CA ASP A 104 -20.91 13.52 -9.69
C ASP A 104 -19.49 13.01 -10.00
N LEU A 105 -19.21 12.66 -11.26
CA LEU A 105 -17.88 12.22 -11.70
C LEU A 105 -16.82 13.31 -11.55
N LEU A 106 -17.19 14.58 -11.74
CA LEU A 106 -16.26 15.72 -11.70
C LEU A 106 -16.27 16.43 -10.34
N ARG A 107 -17.05 15.95 -9.36
CA ARG A 107 -17.25 16.60 -8.07
C ARG A 107 -15.95 16.88 -7.33
N ASP A 108 -15.07 15.88 -7.27
CA ASP A 108 -13.83 15.91 -6.47
C ASP A 108 -12.61 16.43 -7.25
N VAL A 109 -12.78 16.76 -8.54
CA VAL A 109 -11.71 17.38 -9.34
C VAL A 109 -11.54 18.83 -8.88
N GLN A 110 -10.39 19.16 -8.28
CA GLN A 110 -10.04 20.54 -7.86
C GLN A 110 -9.52 21.40 -9.03
#